data_AF-A4XFM9-F1
#
_entry.id   AF-A4XFM9-F1
#
_cell.length_a   1.000
_cell.length_b   1.000
_cell.length_c   1.000
_cell.angle_alpha   90.00
_cell.angle_beta   90.00
_cell.angle_gamma   90.00
#
_symmetry.space_group_name_H-M   'P 1'
#
loop_
_entity.id
_entity.type
_entity.pdbx_description
1 polymer ?
#
loop_
_entity_poly.entity_id
_entity_poly.type
_entity_poly.pdbx_seq_one_letter_code
_entity_poly.pdbx_strand_id
1 'polypeptide(L)'
;MEYYSHKNPDKLLYDHLLEVYHYAMEANVELKNWEKEALQIICLCHDFGKFTTFFQSHLSGVSSKHSQHGFLSAIFGVFCWMQKKGLCLQQMNPPASLDEVISLLIYACILHHHGDVKDISKNLPEKFKGDFKADIMLLSIPFPHF
;
A
#
# COMPACT_ATOMS: atom_id res chain seq x y z
N MET A 1 -2.33 19.26 16.76
CA MET A 1 -2.24 19.75 15.36
C MET A 1 -3.16 18.86 14.54
N GLU A 2 -4.02 19.45 13.73
CA GLU A 2 -4.93 18.71 12.85
C GLU A 2 -4.25 18.43 11.51
N TYR A 3 -4.48 17.25 10.94
CA TYR A 3 -3.95 16.85 9.63
C TYR A 3 -5.11 16.55 8.70
N TYR A 4 -5.07 17.11 7.49
CA TYR A 4 -6.14 16.94 6.50
C TYR A 4 -5.72 15.97 5.39
N SER A 5 -6.66 15.17 4.90
CA SER A 5 -6.48 14.35 3.69
C SER A 5 -6.61 15.21 2.43
N HIS A 6 -7.56 16.14 2.43
CA HIS A 6 -7.81 17.11 1.36
C HIS A 6 -8.58 18.32 1.92
N LYS A 7 -8.57 19.41 1.15
CA LYS A 7 -9.33 20.63 1.36
C LYS A 7 -10.38 20.74 0.26
N ASN A 8 -11.61 21.12 0.59
CA ASN A 8 -12.80 21.17 -0.27
C ASN A 8 -13.47 19.81 -0.63
N PRO A 9 -14.33 19.26 0.26
CA PRO A 9 -14.53 19.71 1.64
C PRO A 9 -13.33 19.38 2.51
N ASP A 10 -13.21 20.08 3.63
CA ASP A 10 -12.17 19.77 4.61
C ASP A 10 -12.44 18.39 5.21
N LYS A 11 -11.50 17.46 5.00
CA LYS A 11 -11.59 16.12 5.56
C LYS A 11 -10.34 15.81 6.36
N LEU A 12 -10.52 15.44 7.63
CA LEU A 12 -9.41 15.02 8.47
C LEU A 12 -8.80 13.71 7.93
N LEU A 13 -7.48 13.61 8.02
CA LEU A 13 -6.75 12.43 7.58
C LEU A 13 -7.20 11.17 8.34
N TYR A 14 -7.42 11.30 9.65
CA TYR A 14 -7.90 10.22 10.49
C TYR A 14 -9.26 9.67 10.03
N ASP A 15 -10.23 10.55 9.82
CA ASP A 15 -11.58 10.17 9.38
C ASP A 15 -11.52 9.51 7.99
N HIS A 16 -10.73 10.08 7.07
CA HIS A 16 -10.52 9.50 5.75
C HIS A 16 -9.97 8.07 5.80
N LEU A 17 -8.94 7.82 6.62
CA LEU A 17 -8.34 6.49 6.75
C LEU A 17 -9.33 5.47 7.34
N LEU A 18 -10.09 5.88 8.36
CA LEU A 18 -11.10 5.02 8.98
C LEU A 18 -12.24 4.69 8.03
N GLU A 19 -12.78 5.67 7.31
CA GLU A 19 -13.83 5.42 6.31
C GLU A 19 -13.37 4.42 5.25
N VAL A 20 -12.17 4.61 4.67
CA VAL A 20 -11.61 3.69 3.69
C VAL A 20 -11.44 2.29 4.27
N TYR A 21 -10.97 2.18 5.52
CA TYR A 21 -10.85 0.91 6.23
C TYR A 21 -12.21 0.22 6.42
N HIS A 22 -13.22 0.94 6.93
CA HIS A 22 -14.54 0.37 7.16
C HIS A 22 -15.19 -0.10 5.87
N TYR A 23 -15.21 0.72 4.82
CA TYR A 23 -15.73 0.33 3.52
C TYR A 23 -15.00 -0.89 2.94
N ALA A 24 -13.67 -0.93 3.04
CA ALA A 24 -12.89 -2.06 2.54
C ALA A 24 -13.19 -3.36 3.30
N MET A 25 -13.32 -3.30 4.63
CA MET A 25 -13.63 -4.49 5.44
C MET A 25 -15.05 -5.00 5.20
N GLU A 26 -16.02 -4.09 5.08
CA GLU A 26 -17.43 -4.43 4.82
C GLU A 26 -17.62 -5.02 3.41
N ALA A 27 -16.90 -4.52 2.41
CA ALA A 27 -16.97 -5.02 1.05
C ALA A 27 -16.27 -6.38 0.85
N ASN A 28 -15.39 -6.78 1.77
CA ASN A 28 -14.49 -7.94 1.60
C ASN A 28 -14.59 -8.94 2.77
N VAL A 29 -15.82 -9.23 3.21
CA VAL A 29 -16.08 -10.12 4.37
C VAL A 29 -15.56 -11.56 4.19
N GLU A 30 -15.44 -12.04 2.95
CA GLU A 30 -15.03 -13.41 2.62
C GLU A 30 -13.52 -13.62 2.62
N LEU A 31 -12.72 -12.56 2.77
CA LEU A 31 -11.26 -12.67 2.78
C LEU A 31 -10.75 -13.55 3.95
N LYS A 32 -9.67 -14.29 3.68
CA LYS A 32 -8.92 -15.03 4.69
C LYS A 32 -8.32 -14.06 5.70
N ASN A 33 -7.99 -14.56 6.89
CA ASN A 33 -7.49 -13.71 7.99
C ASN A 33 -6.26 -12.90 7.60
N TRP A 34 -5.27 -13.51 6.93
CA TRP A 34 -4.05 -12.79 6.53
C TRP A 34 -4.33 -11.71 5.45
N GLU A 35 -5.29 -11.95 4.55
CA GLU A 35 -5.71 -10.98 3.52
C GLU A 35 -6.38 -9.77 4.19
N LYS A 36 -7.25 -10.01 5.17
CA LYS A 36 -7.87 -8.95 6.00
C LYS A 36 -6.84 -8.14 6.75
N GLU A 37 -5.84 -8.80 7.33
CA GLU A 37 -4.75 -8.10 8.04
C GLU A 37 -3.90 -7.24 7.09
N ALA A 38 -3.57 -7.74 5.90
CA ALA A 38 -2.84 -6.97 4.89
C ALA A 38 -3.68 -5.79 4.39
N LEU A 39 -4.97 -6.01 4.10
CA LEU A 39 -5.90 -4.98 3.65
C LEU A 39 -6.09 -3.90 4.73
N GLN A 40 -6.18 -4.28 6.01
CA GLN A 40 -6.20 -3.34 7.13
C GLN A 40 -4.97 -2.42 7.12
N ILE A 41 -3.76 -2.98 6.96
CA ILE A 41 -2.52 -2.20 6.88
C ILE A 41 -2.56 -1.27 5.67
N ILE A 42 -2.94 -1.76 4.49
CA ILE A 42 -3.03 -0.95 3.27
C ILE A 42 -3.97 0.24 3.48
N CYS A 43 -5.20 0.00 3.95
CA CYS A 43 -6.20 1.05 4.15
C CYS A 43 -5.73 2.11 5.14
N LEU A 44 -5.17 1.69 6.29
CA LEU A 44 -4.78 2.62 7.36
C LEU A 44 -3.44 3.33 7.09
N CYS A 45 -2.61 2.81 6.18
CA CYS A 45 -1.31 3.39 5.88
C CYS A 45 -1.24 4.12 4.54
N HIS A 46 -2.17 3.93 3.60
CA HIS A 46 -2.00 4.39 2.20
C HIS A 46 -1.71 5.89 2.07
N ASP A 47 -2.35 6.69 2.93
CA ASP A 47 -2.25 8.15 2.95
C ASP A 47 -1.41 8.66 4.13
N PHE A 48 -0.67 7.78 4.84
CA PHE A 48 0.13 8.16 6.00
C PHE A 48 0.99 9.39 5.71
N GLY A 49 1.76 9.40 4.61
CA GLY A 49 2.63 10.52 4.25
C GLY A 49 1.93 11.88 4.11
N LYS A 50 0.59 11.94 4.08
CA LYS A 50 -0.16 13.19 4.14
C LYS A 50 0.00 13.94 5.47
N PHE A 51 0.39 13.29 6.58
CA PHE A 51 0.67 14.02 7.83
C PHE A 51 1.89 14.94 7.71
N THR A 52 2.76 14.74 6.71
CA THR A 52 3.98 15.54 6.58
C THR A 52 3.66 17.02 6.37
N THR A 53 4.50 17.89 6.92
CA THR A 53 4.39 19.34 6.71
C THR A 53 4.48 19.71 5.23
N PHE A 54 5.22 18.95 4.42
CA PHE A 54 5.27 19.11 2.97
C PHE A 54 3.91 18.89 2.31
N PHE A 55 3.19 17.82 2.67
CA PHE A 55 1.85 17.56 2.13
C PHE A 55 0.82 18.55 2.67
N GLN A 56 0.83 18.85 3.97
CA GLN A 56 -0.11 19.83 4.52
C GLN A 56 0.10 21.24 3.92
N SER A 57 1.34 21.64 3.62
CA SER A 57 1.62 22.89 2.90
C SER A 57 1.10 22.83 1.46
N HIS A 58 1.16 21.67 0.82
CA HIS A 58 0.64 21.46 -0.53
C HIS A 58 -0.88 21.64 -0.61
N LEU A 59 -1.63 21.22 0.41
CA LEU A 59 -3.07 21.48 0.50
C LEU A 59 -3.42 22.98 0.49
N SER A 60 -2.49 23.83 0.95
CA SER A 60 -2.62 25.29 0.94
C SER A 60 -2.06 25.94 -0.34
N GLY A 61 -1.75 25.15 -1.37
CA GLY A 61 -1.29 25.63 -2.68
C GLY A 61 0.24 25.70 -2.84
N VAL A 62 1.04 25.25 -1.86
CA VAL A 62 2.50 25.24 -1.99
C VAL A 62 2.95 23.97 -2.74
N SER A 63 3.32 24.11 -4.01
CA SER A 63 3.84 22.98 -4.77
C SER A 63 5.26 22.57 -4.31
N SER A 64 5.49 21.28 -4.14
CA SER A 64 6.81 20.73 -3.82
C SER A 64 6.93 19.32 -4.39
N LYS A 65 8.09 18.97 -4.92
CA LYS A 65 8.40 17.57 -5.31
C LYS A 65 8.31 16.59 -4.12
N HIS A 66 8.37 17.11 -2.89
CA HIS A 66 8.28 16.32 -1.65
C HIS A 66 6.85 16.11 -1.15
N SER A 67 5.83 16.60 -1.87
CA SER A 67 4.42 16.32 -1.53
C SER A 67 3.94 14.95 -2.02
N GLN A 68 4.79 14.17 -2.71
CA GLN A 68 4.48 12.79 -3.08
C GLN A 68 4.48 11.89 -1.83
N HIS A 69 3.29 11.71 -1.23
CA HIS A 69 3.13 10.99 0.02
C HIS A 69 3.14 9.46 -0.13
N GLY A 70 2.88 8.95 -1.34
CA GLY A 70 2.74 7.51 -1.61
C GLY A 70 3.98 6.70 -1.22
N PHE A 71 5.19 7.20 -1.49
CA PHE A 71 6.42 6.50 -1.13
C PHE A 71 6.61 6.34 0.38
N LEU A 72 6.49 7.42 1.15
CA LEU A 72 6.61 7.37 2.61
C LEU A 72 5.52 6.47 3.23
N SER A 73 4.31 6.56 2.67
CA SER A 73 3.18 5.72 3.08
C SER A 73 3.45 4.23 2.83
N ALA A 74 4.06 3.89 1.69
CA ALA A 74 4.38 2.51 1.34
C ALA A 74 5.43 1.92 2.27
N ILE A 75 6.50 2.66 2.55
CA ILE A 75 7.54 2.25 3.51
C ILE A 75 6.93 2.06 4.91
N PHE A 76 6.05 2.96 5.34
CA PHE A 76 5.39 2.85 6.64
C PHE A 76 4.45 1.64 6.71
N GLY A 77 3.67 1.36 5.67
CA GLY A 77 2.81 0.17 5.61
C GLY A 77 3.60 -1.14 5.74
N VAL A 78 4.74 -1.24 5.03
CA VAL A 78 5.64 -2.39 5.17
C VAL A 78 6.16 -2.51 6.59
N PHE A 79 6.61 -1.41 7.19
CA PHE A 79 7.08 -1.38 8.57
C PHE A 79 6.02 -1.90 9.55
N CYS A 80 4.76 -1.42 9.44
CA CYS A 80 3.67 -1.87 10.30
C CYS A 80 3.36 -3.37 10.13
N TRP A 81 3.38 -3.88 8.90
CA TRP A 81 3.22 -5.31 8.63
C TRP A 81 4.33 -6.14 9.28
N MET A 82 5.59 -5.77 9.03
CA MET A 82 6.74 -6.47 9.59
C MET A 82 6.71 -6.47 11.13
N GLN A 83 6.40 -5.33 11.73
CA GLN A 83 6.26 -5.23 13.18
C GLN A 83 5.13 -6.13 13.71
N LYS A 84 3.97 -6.14 13.05
CA LYS A 84 2.83 -7.00 13.41
C LYS A 84 3.18 -8.49 13.33
N LYS A 85 4.05 -8.88 12.40
CA LYS A 85 4.50 -10.26 12.19
C LYS A 85 5.76 -10.64 12.97
N GLY A 86 6.37 -9.71 13.71
CA GLY A 86 7.60 -9.95 14.45
C GLY A 86 8.82 -10.18 13.54
N LEU A 87 8.80 -9.62 12.33
CA LEU A 87 9.90 -9.72 11.37
C LEU A 87 10.95 -8.63 11.61
N CYS A 88 12.22 -9.01 11.45
CA CYS A 88 13.36 -8.11 11.48
C CYS A 88 14.02 -8.06 10.10
N LEU A 89 14.33 -6.86 9.59
CA LEU A 89 15.01 -6.64 8.30
C LEU A 89 16.36 -7.38 8.18
N GLN A 90 16.95 -7.78 9.30
CA GLN A 90 18.27 -8.43 9.35
C GLN A 90 18.22 -9.95 9.11
N GLN A 91 17.05 -10.57 8.95
CA GLN A 91 16.89 -12.03 8.85
C GLN A 91 16.26 -12.49 7.53
N MET A 92 16.60 -11.84 6.42
CA MET A 92 16.20 -12.32 5.10
C MET A 92 17.04 -13.53 4.70
N ASN A 93 16.44 -14.72 4.70
CA ASN A 93 17.08 -15.96 4.23
C ASN A 93 16.30 -16.51 3.03
N PRO A 94 16.96 -16.88 1.92
CA PRO A 94 16.27 -17.50 0.81
C PRO A 94 15.81 -18.93 1.15
N PRO A 95 14.62 -19.37 0.67
CA PRO A 95 13.64 -18.59 -0.09
C PRO A 95 12.84 -17.63 0.80
N ALA A 96 12.38 -16.51 0.22
CA ALA A 96 11.56 -15.53 0.92
C ALA A 96 10.32 -16.18 1.54
N SER A 97 10.05 -15.84 2.80
CA SER A 97 8.84 -16.19 3.52
C SER A 97 7.60 -15.54 2.90
N LEU A 98 6.43 -16.10 3.20
CA LEU A 98 5.16 -15.54 2.74
C LEU A 98 4.97 -14.10 3.21
N ASP A 99 5.35 -13.78 4.46
CA ASP A 99 5.21 -12.43 5.00
C ASP A 99 6.14 -11.42 4.31
N GLU A 100 7.33 -11.82 3.86
CA GLU A 100 8.22 -10.97 3.04
C GLU A 100 7.63 -10.70 1.65
N VAL A 101 6.97 -11.70 1.04
CA VAL A 101 6.23 -11.49 -0.22
C VAL A 101 5.05 -10.54 0.01
N ILE A 102 4.31 -10.70 1.12
CA ILE A 102 3.20 -9.80 1.47
C ILE A 102 3.70 -8.37 1.71
N SER A 103 4.89 -8.18 2.31
CA SER A 103 5.51 -6.85 2.43
C SER A 103 5.68 -6.18 1.07
N LEU A 104 6.13 -6.92 0.04
CA LEU A 104 6.25 -6.37 -1.32
C LEU A 104 4.90 -5.99 -1.93
N LEU A 105 3.86 -6.81 -1.69
CA LEU A 105 2.50 -6.51 -2.14
C LEU A 105 1.93 -5.25 -1.46
N ILE A 106 2.08 -5.13 -0.14
CA ILE A 106 1.65 -3.94 0.62
C ILE A 106 2.38 -2.69 0.09
N TYR A 107 3.69 -2.79 -0.12
CA TYR A 107 4.48 -1.70 -0.69
C TYR A 107 3.94 -1.27 -2.05
N ALA A 108 3.74 -2.21 -2.98
CA ALA A 108 3.27 -1.91 -4.33
C ALA A 108 1.85 -1.31 -4.32
N CYS A 109 0.92 -1.89 -3.56
CA CYS A 109 -0.45 -1.38 -3.43
C CYS A 109 -0.49 0.05 -2.91
N ILE A 110 0.28 0.36 -1.86
CA ILE A 110 0.32 1.71 -1.31
C ILE A 110 1.09 2.66 -2.24
N LEU A 111 2.23 2.27 -2.81
CA LEU A 111 3.02 3.17 -3.65
C LEU A 111 2.20 3.70 -4.85
N HIS A 112 1.31 2.84 -5.38
CA HIS A 112 0.52 3.13 -6.57
C HIS A 112 -0.95 3.44 -6.32
N HIS A 113 -1.36 3.77 -5.09
CA HIS A 113 -2.77 4.03 -4.81
C HIS A 113 -3.36 5.27 -5.53
N HIS A 114 -2.52 6.16 -6.06
CA HIS A 114 -2.92 7.26 -6.97
C HIS A 114 -2.68 6.95 -8.46
N GLY A 115 -2.00 5.84 -8.78
CA GLY A 115 -1.65 5.44 -10.14
C GLY A 115 -2.57 4.38 -10.72
N ASP A 116 -2.61 4.24 -12.05
CA ASP A 116 -3.27 3.10 -12.69
C ASP A 116 -2.44 1.83 -12.43
N VAL A 117 -3.03 0.84 -11.75
CA VAL A 117 -2.41 -0.45 -11.40
C VAL A 117 -1.91 -1.21 -12.64
N LYS A 118 -2.38 -0.83 -13.83
CA LYS A 118 -2.06 -1.49 -15.11
C LYS A 118 -0.60 -1.49 -15.53
N ASP A 119 0.30 -0.75 -14.87
CA ASP A 119 1.69 -0.63 -15.33
C ASP A 119 2.74 -0.89 -14.25
N ILE A 120 2.56 -1.99 -13.49
CA ILE A 120 3.56 -2.54 -12.56
C ILE A 120 4.95 -2.70 -13.23
N SER A 121 4.98 -2.92 -14.55
CA SER A 121 6.20 -3.12 -15.35
C SER A 121 7.22 -1.99 -15.22
N LYS A 122 6.77 -0.75 -15.02
CA LYS A 122 7.63 0.45 -14.88
C LYS A 122 8.41 0.48 -13.57
N ASN A 123 8.05 -0.35 -12.60
CA ASN A 123 8.60 -0.33 -11.24
C ASN A 123 9.51 -1.53 -10.96
N LEU A 124 9.71 -2.40 -11.94
CA LEU A 124 10.66 -3.51 -11.84
C LEU A 124 12.07 -3.01 -12.20
N PRO A 125 13.13 -3.50 -11.52
CA PRO A 125 14.50 -3.24 -11.94
C PRO A 125 14.69 -3.63 -13.41
N GLU A 126 15.47 -2.88 -14.20
CA GLU A 126 15.62 -3.13 -15.65
C GLU A 126 16.06 -4.57 -15.99
N LYS A 127 16.67 -5.27 -15.03
CA LYS A 127 17.09 -6.68 -15.12
C LYS A 127 15.93 -7.69 -15.05
N PHE A 128 14.72 -7.26 -14.72
CA PHE A 128 13.50 -8.08 -14.65
C PHE A 128 12.67 -8.06 -15.94
N LYS A 129 13.24 -7.63 -17.08
CA LYS A 129 12.62 -7.73 -18.42
C LYS A 129 12.56 -9.18 -18.95
N GLY A 130 12.06 -10.11 -18.13
CA GLY A 130 11.43 -11.35 -18.60
C GLY A 130 9.98 -11.09 -18.97
N ASP A 131 9.32 -12.02 -19.67
CA ASP A 131 7.94 -11.86 -20.13
C ASP A 131 6.94 -11.94 -18.96
N PHE A 132 6.84 -10.84 -18.21
CA PHE A 132 6.03 -10.69 -17.00
C PHE A 132 4.53 -10.97 -17.24
N LYS A 133 4.07 -10.92 -18.51
CA LYS A 133 2.72 -11.33 -18.91
C LYS A 133 2.48 -12.81 -18.68
N ALA A 134 3.49 -13.66 -18.86
CA ALA A 134 3.40 -15.09 -18.57
C ALA A 134 3.35 -15.35 -17.06
N ASP A 135 4.10 -14.59 -16.26
CA ASP A 135 4.20 -14.76 -14.81
C ASP A 135 2.96 -14.22 -14.05
N ILE A 136 2.30 -13.18 -14.53
CA ILE A 136 0.98 -12.76 -14.00
C ILE A 136 -0.15 -13.72 -14.45
N MET A 137 -0.02 -14.38 -15.60
CA MET A 137 -0.95 -15.45 -15.99
C MET A 137 -0.93 -16.62 -15.00
N LEU A 138 0.21 -16.86 -14.33
CA LEU A 138 0.37 -17.81 -13.23
C LEU A 138 -0.38 -17.41 -11.94
N LEU A 139 -0.63 -16.11 -11.74
CA LEU A 139 -1.51 -15.59 -10.66
C LEU A 139 -2.99 -15.50 -11.09
N SER A 140 -3.25 -15.69 -12.39
CA SER A 140 -4.60 -15.64 -13.00
C SER A 140 -5.17 -17.04 -13.28
N ILE A 141 -4.59 -18.10 -12.70
CA ILE A 141 -5.14 -19.46 -12.84
C ILE A 141 -6.53 -19.44 -12.21
N PRO A 142 -7.60 -19.76 -12.95
CA PRO A 142 -8.92 -19.88 -12.36
C PRO A 142 -8.86 -20.97 -11.31
N PHE A 143 -9.25 -20.66 -10.07
CA PHE A 143 -9.48 -21.67 -9.05
C PHE A 143 -10.39 -22.75 -9.65
N PRO A 144 -9.96 -24.03 -9.69
CA PRO A 144 -10.86 -25.09 -10.10
C PRO A 144 -11.96 -25.15 -9.05
N HIS A 145 -13.20 -24.95 -9.51
CA HIS A 145 -14.39 -25.22 -8.72
C HIS A 145 -14.31 -26.63 -8.14
N PHE A 146 -14.22 -26.74 -6.82
CA PHE A 146 -14.59 -27.90 -6.03
C PHE A 146 -15.43 -27.43 -4.85
#